data_AF-A0A9D2I3V5-F1
#
_entry.id   AF-A0A9D2I3V5-F1
#
_cell.length_a   1.000
_cell.length_b   1.000
_cell.length_c   1.000
_cell.angle_alpha   90.00
_cell.angle_beta   90.00
_cell.angle_gamma   90.00
#
_symmetry.space_group_name_H-M   'P 1'
#
loop_
_entity.id
_entity.type
_entity.pdbx_description
1 polymer ?
#
loop_
_entity_poly.entity_id
_entity_poly.type
_entity_poly.pdbx_seq_one_letter_code
_entity_poly.pdbx_strand_id
1 'polypeptide(L)'
;MTQDKDGLQLLEDFISLLETEKGILTSNNSKELAAIVEQKQHFVDSLPTIDFSGVDRELVEEAVFRIRELQETNLLLTQQSMQFVDNVITAFNEGVKKSTKTYSKEGYHTGASQANLLNQSL
;
A
#
# COMPACT_ATOMS: atom_id res chain seq x y z
N MET A 1 33.06 -10.34 20.53
CA MET A 1 31.73 -10.60 21.11
C MET A 1 30.73 -9.58 20.58
N THR A 2 30.58 -9.45 19.26
CA THR A 2 29.85 -8.30 18.67
C THR A 2 28.97 -8.66 17.46
N GLN A 3 28.96 -9.92 16.98
CA GLN A 3 28.10 -10.32 15.85
C GLN A 3 26.70 -10.78 16.28
N ASP A 4 26.53 -11.30 17.51
CA ASP A 4 25.23 -11.87 17.95
C ASP A 4 24.11 -10.82 18.12
N LYS A 5 24.44 -9.53 18.19
CA LYS A 5 23.43 -8.45 18.35
C LYS A 5 22.94 -7.87 17.03
N ASP A 6 23.61 -8.14 15.91
CA ASP A 6 23.33 -7.46 14.64
C ASP A 6 22.09 -8.07 13.94
N GLY A 7 21.96 -9.40 13.96
CA GLY A 7 20.87 -10.09 13.27
C GLY A 7 19.51 -9.88 13.92
N LEU A 8 19.41 -10.00 15.25
CA LEU A 8 18.15 -9.79 15.96
C LEU A 8 17.72 -8.32 15.92
N GLN A 9 18.68 -7.38 16.04
CA GLN A 9 18.39 -5.96 15.91
C GLN A 9 17.83 -5.62 14.52
N LEU A 10 18.38 -6.22 13.45
CA LEU A 10 17.83 -6.02 12.11
C LEU A 10 16.37 -6.49 12.01
N LEU A 11 16.04 -7.64 12.60
CA LEU A 11 14.66 -8.14 12.60
C LEU A 11 13.72 -7.19 13.36
N GLU A 12 14.14 -6.66 14.51
CA GLU A 12 13.38 -5.66 15.28
C GLU A 12 13.21 -4.33 14.53
N ASP A 13 14.25 -3.86 13.85
CA ASP A 13 14.19 -2.67 13.00
C ASP A 13 13.20 -2.88 11.85
N PHE A 14 13.17 -4.09 11.27
CA PHE A 14 12.20 -4.43 10.25
C PHE A 14 10.78 -4.52 10.78
N ILE A 15 10.56 -5.10 11.97
CA ILE A 15 9.25 -5.09 12.63
C ILE A 15 8.77 -3.64 12.81
N SER A 16 9.65 -2.75 13.28
CA SER A 16 9.35 -1.32 13.45
C SER A 16 9.00 -0.63 12.14
N LEU A 17 9.70 -0.96 11.05
CA LEU A 17 9.38 -0.49 9.70
C LEU A 17 7.98 -0.95 9.26
N LEU A 18 7.61 -2.20 9.54
CA LEU A 18 6.31 -2.76 9.15
C LEU A 18 5.14 -2.22 9.99
N GLU A 19 5.36 -1.94 11.28
CA GLU A 19 4.36 -1.22 12.09
C GLU A 19 4.18 0.22 11.61
N THR A 20 5.26 0.87 11.15
CA THR A 20 5.19 2.20 10.51
C THR A 20 4.39 2.13 9.21
N GLU A 21 4.65 1.13 8.36
CA GLU A 21 3.87 0.88 7.14
C GLU A 21 2.38 0.72 7.44
N LYS A 22 2.04 -0.09 8.44
CA LYS A 22 0.66 -0.29 8.89
C LYS A 22 0.00 1.04 9.30
N GLY A 23 0.71 1.88 10.03
CA GLY A 23 0.24 3.22 10.43
C GLY A 23 -0.02 4.13 9.22
N ILE A 24 0.87 4.12 8.24
CA ILE A 24 0.73 4.86 6.98
C ILE A 24 -0.47 4.36 6.17
N LEU A 25 -0.63 3.04 6.03
CA LEU A 25 -1.74 2.42 5.31
C LEU A 25 -3.09 2.73 5.98
N THR A 26 -3.13 2.70 7.31
CA THR A 26 -4.34 3.04 8.08
C THR A 26 -4.71 4.52 7.96
N SER A 27 -3.72 5.41 7.86
CA SER A 27 -3.93 6.86 7.68
C SER A 27 -4.11 7.30 6.23
N ASN A 28 -4.04 6.38 5.26
CA ASN A 28 -4.08 6.64 3.82
C ASN A 28 -3.03 7.69 3.35
N ASN A 29 -1.89 7.80 4.05
CA ASN A 29 -0.82 8.73 3.68
C ASN A 29 0.12 8.12 2.61
N SER A 30 -0.36 8.03 1.38
CA SER A 30 0.33 7.32 0.29
C SER A 30 1.71 7.89 -0.10
N LYS A 31 2.03 9.13 0.28
CA LYS A 31 3.31 9.78 -0.07
C LYS A 31 4.51 9.13 0.62
N GLU A 32 4.31 8.64 1.84
CA GLU A 32 5.37 8.05 2.65
C GLU A 32 5.57 6.55 2.35
N LEU A 33 4.58 5.92 1.70
CA LEU A 33 4.63 4.49 1.39
C LEU A 33 5.76 4.11 0.42
N ALA A 34 6.11 4.99 -0.53
CA ALA A 34 7.20 4.75 -1.46
C ALA A 34 8.57 4.59 -0.76
N ALA A 35 8.84 5.44 0.23
CA ALA A 35 10.07 5.38 1.02
C ALA A 35 10.15 4.12 1.89
N ILE A 36 9.00 3.62 2.36
CA ILE A 36 8.92 2.35 3.10
C ILE A 36 9.24 1.18 2.18
N VAL A 37 8.72 1.15 0.95
CA VAL A 37 9.01 0.08 -0.02
C VAL A 37 10.51 0.00 -0.34
N GLU A 38 11.17 1.14 -0.51
CA GLU A 38 12.63 1.20 -0.71
C GLU A 38 13.41 0.64 0.49
N GLN A 39 13.03 1.03 1.71
CA GLN A 39 13.63 0.49 2.93
C GLN A 39 13.41 -1.03 3.09
N LYS A 40 12.24 -1.54 2.69
CA LYS A 40 11.97 -2.99 2.69
C LYS A 40 12.90 -3.73 1.72
N GLN A 41 13.18 -3.15 0.56
CA GLN A 41 14.11 -3.76 -0.41
C GLN A 41 15.52 -3.86 0.18
N HIS A 42 16.00 -2.81 0.82
CA HIS A 42 17.30 -2.83 1.50
C HIS A 42 17.39 -3.91 2.58
N PHE A 43 16.32 -4.11 3.36
CA PHE A 43 16.27 -5.19 4.34
C PHE A 43 16.38 -6.57 3.68
N VAL A 44 15.61 -6.82 2.61
CA VAL A 44 15.66 -8.10 1.86
C VAL A 44 17.06 -8.38 1.31
N ASP A 45 17.74 -7.35 0.82
CA ASP A 45 19.10 -7.47 0.29
C ASP A 45 20.14 -7.75 1.39
N SER A 46 19.88 -7.31 2.62
CA SER A 46 20.78 -7.51 3.78
C SER A 46 20.63 -8.88 4.44
N LEU A 47 19.46 -9.52 4.36
CA LEU A 47 19.17 -10.81 5.00
C LEU A 47 20.17 -11.94 4.68
N PRO A 48 20.62 -12.15 3.42
CA PRO A 48 21.57 -13.22 3.10
C PRO A 48 22.96 -13.03 3.70
N THR A 49 23.28 -11.81 4.14
CA THR A 49 24.60 -11.45 4.66
C THR A 49 24.73 -11.67 6.17
N ILE A 50 23.63 -11.98 6.84
CA ILE A 50 23.56 -12.06 8.29
C ILE A 50 23.74 -13.49 8.75
N ASP A 51 24.60 -13.63 9.75
CA ASP A 51 24.78 -14.88 10.47
C ASP A 51 23.90 -14.88 11.73
N PHE A 52 23.01 -15.86 11.80
CA PHE A 52 22.13 -16.10 12.94
C PHE A 52 22.64 -17.23 13.85
N SER A 53 23.80 -17.81 13.56
CA SER A 53 24.32 -19.00 14.27
C SER A 53 24.62 -18.76 15.76
N GLY A 54 24.83 -17.52 16.18
CA GLY A 54 25.04 -17.12 17.58
C GLY A 54 23.81 -16.54 18.29
N VAL A 55 22.64 -16.48 17.62
CA VAL A 55 21.41 -15.91 18.18
C VAL A 55 20.50 -17.02 18.70
N ASP A 56 19.74 -16.72 19.76
CA ASP A 56 18.69 -17.63 20.24
C ASP A 56 17.67 -17.88 19.13
N ARG A 57 17.53 -19.15 18.76
CA ARG A 57 16.63 -19.59 17.71
C ARG A 57 15.17 -19.28 18.03
N GLU A 58 14.76 -19.36 19.30
CA GLU A 58 13.37 -19.07 19.69
C GLU A 58 13.03 -17.60 19.43
N LEU A 59 13.96 -16.68 19.73
CA LEU A 59 13.78 -15.24 19.48
C LEU A 59 13.74 -14.93 17.99
N VAL A 60 14.57 -15.60 17.18
CA VAL A 60 14.54 -15.44 15.71
C VAL A 60 13.22 -15.95 15.14
N GLU A 61 12.75 -17.12 15.58
CA GLU A 61 11.47 -17.68 15.14
C GLU A 61 10.29 -16.78 15.52
N GLU A 62 10.28 -16.22 16.74
CA GLU A 62 9.27 -15.25 17.18
C GLU A 62 9.26 -13.98 16.32
N ALA A 63 10.43 -13.40 16.07
CA ALA A 63 10.57 -12.20 15.25
C ALA A 63 10.11 -12.46 13.80
N VAL A 64 10.49 -13.59 13.21
CA VAL A 64 10.06 -13.98 11.85
C VAL A 64 8.55 -14.19 11.79
N PHE A 65 7.96 -14.83 12.80
CA PHE A 65 6.51 -14.99 12.89
C PHE A 65 5.81 -13.63 12.95
N ARG A 66 6.32 -12.70 13.76
CA ARG A 66 5.77 -11.35 13.86
C ARG A 66 5.87 -10.58 12.55
N ILE A 67 7.01 -10.65 11.88
CA ILE A 67 7.23 -10.05 10.56
C ILE A 67 6.19 -10.56 9.57
N ARG A 68 5.93 -11.87 9.57
CA ARG A 68 4.93 -12.49 8.69
C ARG A 68 3.53 -11.95 8.94
N GLU A 69 3.08 -11.92 10.20
CA GLU A 69 1.75 -11.39 10.55
C GLU A 69 1.58 -9.92 10.11
N LEU A 70 2.62 -9.11 10.28
CA LEU A 70 2.60 -7.71 9.88
C LEU A 70 2.53 -7.55 8.35
N GLN A 71 3.30 -8.34 7.60
CA GLN A 71 3.23 -8.34 6.13
C GLN A 71 1.85 -8.77 5.63
N GLU A 72 1.25 -9.83 6.22
CA GLU A 72 -0.10 -10.27 5.87
C GLU A 72 -1.14 -9.17 6.15
N THR A 73 -0.99 -8.46 7.27
CA THR A 73 -1.85 -7.31 7.61
C THR A 73 -1.69 -6.15 6.63
N ASN A 74 -0.45 -5.76 6.31
CA ASN A 74 -0.17 -4.66 5.40
C ASN A 74 -0.64 -4.97 3.97
N LEU A 75 -0.52 -6.23 3.54
CA LEU A 75 -1.08 -6.69 2.26
C LEU A 75 -2.60 -6.53 2.23
N LEU A 76 -3.29 -6.95 3.30
CA LEU A 76 -4.74 -6.82 3.38
C LEU A 76 -5.18 -5.35 3.33
N LEU A 77 -4.53 -4.47 4.09
CA LEU A 77 -4.81 -3.03 4.07
C LEU A 77 -4.61 -2.44 2.67
N THR A 78 -3.52 -2.82 2.00
CA THR A 78 -3.23 -2.37 0.63
C THR A 78 -4.33 -2.83 -0.35
N GLN A 79 -4.75 -4.09 -0.26
CA GLN A 79 -5.84 -4.64 -1.08
C GLN A 79 -7.17 -3.91 -0.84
N GLN A 80 -7.50 -3.62 0.42
CA GLN A 80 -8.70 -2.85 0.78
C GLN A 80 -8.67 -1.43 0.19
N SER A 81 -7.54 -0.74 0.28
CA SER A 81 -7.39 0.61 -0.30
C SER A 81 -7.52 0.59 -1.82
N MET A 82 -6.94 -0.39 -2.51
CA MET A 82 -7.11 -0.55 -3.97
C MET A 82 -8.57 -0.82 -4.35
N GLN A 83 -9.23 -1.75 -3.65
CA GLN A 83 -10.65 -2.06 -3.89
C GLN A 83 -11.55 -0.85 -3.67
N PHE A 84 -11.27 -0.03 -2.67
CA PHE A 84 -12.00 1.22 -2.42
C PHE A 84 -11.86 2.18 -3.60
N VAL A 85 -10.64 2.39 -4.10
CA VAL A 85 -10.38 3.25 -5.27
C VAL A 85 -11.14 2.73 -6.50
N ASP A 86 -11.08 1.43 -6.77
CA ASP A 86 -11.79 0.82 -7.91
C ASP A 86 -13.32 1.01 -7.81
N ASN A 87 -13.87 0.86 -6.61
CA ASN A 87 -15.30 1.09 -6.36
C ASN A 87 -15.69 2.55 -6.60
N VAL A 88 -14.85 3.51 -6.17
CA VAL A 88 -15.07 4.95 -6.41
C VAL A 88 -15.07 5.26 -7.90
N ILE A 89 -14.08 4.74 -8.65
CA ILE A 89 -14.01 4.94 -10.11
C ILE A 89 -15.19 4.30 -10.84
N THR A 90 -15.60 3.11 -10.41
CA THR A 90 -16.77 2.41 -10.98
C THR A 90 -18.04 3.21 -10.76
N ALA A 91 -18.30 3.67 -9.52
CA ALA A 91 -19.47 4.46 -9.19
C ALA A 91 -19.50 5.81 -9.95
N PHE A 92 -18.34 6.46 -10.10
CA PHE A 92 -18.23 7.68 -10.91
C PHE A 92 -18.60 7.43 -12.38
N ASN A 93 -18.03 6.39 -12.99
CA ASN A 93 -18.32 6.02 -14.37
C ASN A 93 -19.79 5.64 -14.59
N GLU A 94 -20.42 4.96 -13.62
CA GLU A 94 -21.85 4.66 -13.65
C GLU A 94 -22.72 5.92 -13.54
N GLY A 95 -22.35 6.86 -12.67
CA GLY A 95 -23.01 8.16 -12.54
C GLY A 95 -23.01 8.95 -13.85
N VAL A 96 -21.85 9.06 -14.51
CA VAL A 96 -21.70 9.72 -15.82
C VAL A 96 -22.52 9.01 -16.91
N LYS A 97 -22.53 7.68 -16.92
CA LYS A 97 -23.36 6.91 -17.87
C LYS A 97 -24.86 7.13 -17.63
N LYS A 98 -25.30 7.27 -16.38
CA LYS A 98 -26.71 7.48 -16.02
C LYS A 98 -27.18 8.91 -16.31
N SER A 99 -26.36 9.93 -16.08
CA SER A 99 -26.67 11.32 -16.45
C SER A 99 -26.83 11.49 -17.97
N THR A 100 -26.12 10.70 -18.77
CA THR A 100 -26.24 10.72 -20.24
C THR A 100 -27.50 10.00 -20.75
N LYS A 101 -28.13 9.15 -19.91
CA LYS A 101 -29.29 8.31 -20.29
C LYS A 101 -30.65 8.86 -19.87
N THR A 102 -30.73 10.06 -19.28
CA THR A 102 -32.01 10.64 -18.86
C THR A 102 -32.51 11.62 -19.92
N TYR A 103 -33.39 11.11 -20.82
CA TYR A 103 -34.20 11.79 -21.85
C TYR A 103 -33.49 12.78 -22.81
N SER A 104 -33.35 12.38 -24.08
CA SER A 104 -33.82 13.26 -25.16
C SER A 104 -35.14 12.70 -25.68
N LYS A 105 -36.23 13.44 -25.47
CA LYS A 105 -37.56 13.15 -26.01
C LYS A 105 -37.77 13.82 -27.38
N GLU A 106 -36.79 14.59 -27.89
CA GLU A 106 -36.93 15.38 -29.11
C GLU A 106 -35.65 15.22 -29.95
N GLY A 107 -35.81 14.57 -31.11
CA GLY A 107 -34.73 14.09 -31.96
C GLY A 107 -33.95 15.19 -32.69
N TYR A 108 -33.11 15.94 -31.98
CA TYR A 108 -32.01 16.70 -32.56
C TYR A 108 -30.78 16.65 -31.65
N HIS A 109 -29.71 15.99 -32.10
CA HIS A 109 -28.40 16.03 -31.45
C HIS A 109 -27.56 17.14 -32.07
N THR A 110 -27.49 18.31 -31.42
CA THR A 110 -26.32 19.17 -31.54
C THR A 110 -25.26 18.63 -30.60
N GLY A 111 -24.28 17.94 -31.19
CA GLY A 111 -23.05 17.58 -30.48
C GLY A 111 -22.30 18.84 -30.11
N ALA A 112 -22.35 19.24 -28.85
CA ALA A 112 -21.42 20.22 -28.30
C ALA A 112 -21.27 20.03 -26.79
N SER A 113 -20.00 19.97 -26.37
CA SER A 113 -19.52 20.32 -25.03
C SER A 113 -19.36 19.20 -23.97
N GLN A 114 -18.90 18.01 -24.34
CA GLN A 114 -18.31 17.04 -23.38
C GLN A 114 -16.79 17.23 -23.13
N ALA A 115 -16.19 18.35 -23.56
CA ALA A 115 -14.76 18.60 -23.41
C ALA A 115 -14.40 19.60 -22.29
N ASN A 116 -15.25 19.77 -21.24
CA ASN A 116 -15.02 20.81 -20.22
C ASN A 116 -14.96 20.34 -18.76
N LEU A 117 -15.01 19.04 -18.47
CA LEU A 117 -14.88 18.55 -17.09
C LEU A 117 -13.42 18.28 -16.66
N LEU A 118 -12.49 18.29 -17.61
CA LEU A 118 -11.05 18.10 -17.35
C LEU A 118 -10.26 19.42 -17.37
N ASN A 119 -10.92 20.56 -17.53
CA ASN A 119 -10.27 21.87 -17.61
C ASN A 119 -10.74 22.79 -16.47
N GLN A 120 -10.59 22.33 -15.24
CA GLN A 120 -10.72 23.20 -14.08
C GLN A 120 -9.73 22.79 -12.99
N SER A 121 -8.44 22.97 -13.28
CA SER A 121 -7.37 23.16 -12.31
C SER A 121 -6.16 23.74 -13.06
N LEU A 122 -6.11 25.08 -13.09
CA LEU A 122 -4.88 25.87 -13.19
C LEU A 122 -4.44 26.22 -11.77
#